data_AF-A0AA36BLE8-F1
#
_entry.id   AF-A0AA36BLE8-F1
#
_cell.length_a   1.000
_cell.length_b   1.000
_cell.length_c   1.000
_cell.angle_alpha   90.00
_cell.angle_beta   90.00
_cell.angle_gamma   90.00
#
_symmetry.space_group_name_H-M   'P 1'
#
loop_
_entity.id
_entity.type
_entity.pdbx_description
1 polymer ?
#
loop_
_entity_poly.entity_id
_entity_poly.type
_entity_poly.pdbx_seq_one_letter_code
_entity_poly.pdbx_strand_id
1 'polypeptide(L)'
;MVEFPNRHLKPVDAYLGLPYASLLRGNLRFMPPTSPMEKWTGTRVVLDMSPVCPQKVPDLNDLKGKVPESRYEHYKRIAPLLSKQLEDCLSLNLYVPRQAAHNSIHIPMSFQWFQNLTSSEDYGKHRINEIISPV
;
A
#
# COMPACT_ATOMS: atom_id res chain seq x y z
N MET A 1 -14.08 11.29 -1.08
CA MET A 1 -13.71 12.40 -0.19
C MET A 1 -13.68 11.85 1.23
N VAL A 2 -12.64 12.18 2.01
CA VAL A 2 -12.53 11.77 3.41
C VAL A 2 -12.61 13.01 4.28
N GLU A 3 -13.60 13.02 5.17
CA GLU A 3 -13.80 14.07 6.18
C GLU A 3 -13.31 13.57 7.53
N PHE A 4 -12.64 14.45 8.27
CA PHE A 4 -12.12 14.14 9.59
C PHE A 4 -13.00 14.77 10.67
N PRO A 5 -13.33 14.06 11.77
CA PRO A 5 -14.08 14.63 12.88
C PRO A 5 -13.38 15.83 13.55
N ASN A 6 -12.05 15.89 13.42
CA ASN A 6 -11.24 16.97 13.96
C ASN A 6 -11.29 18.19 13.03
N ARG A 7 -11.82 19.31 13.55
CA ARG A 7 -11.99 20.58 12.82
C ARG A 7 -10.68 21.22 12.37
N HIS A 8 -9.53 20.80 12.91
CA HIS A 8 -8.20 21.28 12.50
C HIS A 8 -7.65 20.55 11.27
N LEU A 9 -8.20 19.39 10.92
CA LEU A 9 -7.79 18.62 9.76
C LEU A 9 -8.62 19.04 8.55
N LYS A 10 -7.94 19.43 7.47
CA LYS A 10 -8.59 19.77 6.20
C LYS A 10 -9.12 18.50 5.52
N PRO A 11 -10.23 18.59 4.77
CA PRO A 11 -10.70 17.47 3.97
C PRO A 11 -9.67 17.08 2.92
N VAL A 12 -9.64 15.79 2.61
CA VAL A 12 -8.69 15.17 1.67
C VAL A 12 -9.48 14.43 0.60
N ASP A 13 -9.06 14.58 -0.64
CA ASP A 13 -9.55 13.76 -1.74
C ASP A 13 -8.73 12.48 -1.80
N ALA A 14 -9.41 11.34 -1.73
CA ALA A 14 -8.81 10.02 -1.71
C ALA A 14 -9.10 9.29 -3.02
N TYR A 15 -8.05 8.78 -3.65
CA TYR A 15 -8.09 7.98 -4.87
C TYR A 15 -7.49 6.62 -4.53
N LEU A 16 -8.33 5.59 -4.48
CA LEU A 16 -7.93 4.29 -3.95
C LEU A 16 -7.80 3.25 -5.07
N GLY A 17 -6.77 2.40 -4.97
CA GLY A 17 -6.58 1.25 -5.86
C GLY A 17 -6.06 1.57 -7.26
N LEU A 18 -5.32 2.67 -7.46
CA LEU A 18 -4.77 3.03 -8.76
C LEU A 18 -3.62 2.08 -9.15
N PRO A 19 -3.70 1.34 -10.28
CA PRO A 19 -2.62 0.45 -10.69
C PRO A 19 -1.42 1.27 -11.17
N TYR A 20 -0.23 1.02 -10.60
CA TYR A 20 1.00 1.72 -10.98
C TYR A 20 2.01 0.83 -11.71
N ALA A 21 1.85 -0.49 -11.59
CA ALA A 21 2.65 -1.48 -12.32
C ALA A 21 1.86 -2.80 -12.44
N SER A 22 2.42 -3.79 -13.14
CA SER A 22 1.84 -5.14 -13.19
C SER A 22 2.92 -6.23 -13.24
N LEU A 23 2.61 -7.39 -12.66
CA LEU A 23 3.41 -8.62 -12.76
C LEU A 23 2.88 -9.60 -13.82
N LEU A 24 1.98 -9.16 -14.70
CA LEU A 24 1.32 -10.00 -15.70
C LEU A 24 0.75 -11.29 -15.10
N ARG A 25 -0.01 -11.14 -14.00
CA ARG A 25 -0.60 -12.26 -13.23
C ARG A 25 0.42 -13.33 -12.76
N GLY A 26 1.63 -12.88 -12.41
CA GLY A 26 2.70 -13.76 -11.88
C GLY A 26 3.69 -14.27 -12.92
N ASN A 27 3.47 -14.00 -14.21
CA ASN A 27 4.42 -14.37 -15.28
C ASN A 27 5.77 -13.65 -15.15
N LEU A 28 5.80 -12.50 -14.46
CA LEU A 28 7.00 -11.74 -14.17
C LEU A 28 7.45 -11.88 -12.70
N ARG A 29 7.12 -12.99 -12.05
CA ARG A 29 7.60 -13.25 -10.69
C ARG A 29 9.14 -13.21 -10.68
N PHE A 30 9.70 -12.48 -9.72
CA PHE A 30 11.15 -12.24 -9.59
C PHE A 30 11.78 -11.43 -10.72
N MET A 31 10.98 -10.80 -11.57
CA MET A 31 11.45 -9.83 -12.56
C MET A 31 10.95 -8.43 -12.17
N PRO A 32 11.61 -7.36 -12.66
CA PRO A 32 11.05 -6.02 -12.56
C PRO A 32 9.63 -5.98 -13.15
N PRO A 33 8.70 -5.26 -12.50
CA PRO A 33 7.34 -5.17 -13.00
C PRO A 33 7.27 -4.32 -14.27
N THR A 34 6.22 -4.54 -15.06
CA THR A 34 5.93 -3.75 -16.26
C THR A 34 4.95 -2.61 -15.95
N SER A 35 4.71 -1.73 -16.93
CA SER A 35 3.65 -0.73 -16.86
C SER A 35 2.28 -1.40 -16.56
N PRO A 36 1.34 -0.68 -15.92
CA PRO A 36 -0.02 -1.17 -15.69
C PRO A 36 -0.63 -1.75 -16.96
N MET A 37 -1.23 -2.94 -16.85
CA MET A 37 -1.97 -3.54 -17.97
C MET A 37 -3.24 -2.77 -18.29
N GLU A 38 -3.89 -2.23 -17.25
CA GLU A 38 -5.17 -1.56 -17.38
C GLU A 38 -4.96 -0.14 -17.90
N LYS A 39 -5.47 0.10 -19.11
CA LYS A 39 -5.62 1.43 -19.69
C LYS A 39 -7.11 1.71 -19.77
N TRP A 40 -7.51 2.92 -19.38
CA TRP A 40 -8.90 3.36 -19.47
C TRP A 40 -9.01 4.58 -20.37
N THR A 41 -10.17 4.74 -21.00
CA THR A 41 -10.53 5.96 -21.74
C THR A 41 -11.49 6.78 -20.89
N GLY A 42 -11.34 8.10 -20.90
CA GLY A 42 -12.16 9.01 -20.08
C GLY A 42 -11.82 8.95 -18.58
N THR A 43 -12.85 9.11 -17.73
CA THR A 43 -12.70 9.21 -16.27
C THR A 43 -12.94 7.87 -15.59
N ARG A 44 -12.02 7.47 -14.70
CA ARG A 44 -12.14 6.27 -13.87
C ARG A 44 -12.54 6.63 -12.44
N VAL A 45 -13.51 5.90 -11.89
CA VAL A 45 -13.89 5.98 -10.48
C VAL A 45 -12.98 5.07 -9.65
N VAL A 46 -12.33 5.64 -8.63
CA VAL A 46 -11.32 4.96 -7.79
C VAL A 46 -11.62 5.20 -6.30
N LEU A 47 -12.59 4.44 -5.79
CA LEU A 47 -13.12 4.59 -4.43
C LEU A 47 -12.78 3.41 -3.51
N ASP A 48 -12.34 2.29 -4.08
CA ASP A 48 -12.13 1.04 -3.36
C ASP A 48 -10.64 0.70 -3.29
N MET A 49 -10.22 0.12 -2.17
CA MET A 49 -8.86 -0.40 -2.04
C MET A 49 -8.70 -1.67 -2.89
N SER A 50 -7.61 -1.69 -3.67
CA SER A 50 -7.18 -2.89 -4.40
C SER A 50 -6.74 -4.01 -3.45
N PRO A 51 -6.74 -5.27 -3.93
CA PRO A 51 -6.23 -6.40 -3.15
C PRO A 51 -4.79 -6.19 -2.71
N VAL A 52 -4.47 -6.67 -1.51
CA VAL A 52 -3.09 -6.62 -0.99
C VAL A 52 -2.24 -7.73 -1.60
N CYS A 53 -0.93 -7.62 -1.47
CA CYS A 53 -0.02 -8.66 -1.92
C CYS A 53 -0.12 -9.92 -1.06
N PRO A 54 0.23 -11.11 -1.60
CA PRO A 54 0.18 -12.35 -0.85
C PRO A 54 1.13 -12.27 0.35
N GLN A 55 0.56 -12.41 1.54
CA GLN A 55 1.28 -12.39 2.82
C GLN A 55 0.63 -13.35 3.81
N LYS A 56 1.42 -13.87 4.75
CA LYS A 56 0.91 -14.73 5.80
C LYS A 56 0.16 -13.88 6.82
N VAL A 57 -1.17 -13.98 6.89
CA VAL A 57 -1.93 -13.27 7.92
C VAL A 57 -1.86 -14.07 9.23
N PRO A 58 -1.38 -13.48 10.34
CA PRO A 58 -1.38 -14.17 11.63
C PRO A 58 -2.81 -14.41 12.13
N ASP A 59 -3.07 -15.57 12.74
CA ASP A 59 -4.33 -15.81 13.43
C ASP A 59 -4.41 -14.95 14.70
N LEU A 60 -5.49 -14.18 14.85
CA LEU A 60 -5.72 -13.34 16.02
C LEU A 60 -5.80 -14.15 17.32
N ASN A 61 -6.30 -15.39 17.26
CA ASN A 61 -6.33 -16.27 18.43
C ASN A 61 -4.92 -16.66 18.88
N ASP A 62 -4.03 -16.92 17.90
CA ASP A 62 -2.64 -17.26 18.17
C ASP A 62 -1.83 -16.08 18.72
N LEU A 63 -2.18 -14.85 18.32
CA LEU A 63 -1.51 -13.63 18.77
C LEU A 63 -1.92 -13.22 20.18
N LYS A 64 -3.11 -13.60 20.65
CA LYS A 64 -3.64 -13.19 21.95
C LYS A 64 -2.71 -13.64 23.08
N GLY A 65 -2.16 -12.69 23.84
CA GLY A 65 -1.22 -12.96 24.93
C GLY A 65 0.22 -13.28 24.50
N LYS A 66 0.50 -13.43 23.20
CA LYS A 66 1.87 -13.58 22.65
C LYS A 66 2.47 -12.26 22.17
N VAL A 67 1.64 -11.26 21.86
CA VAL A 67 2.08 -9.92 21.48
C VAL A 67 1.57 -8.86 22.46
N PRO A 68 2.23 -7.70 22.55
CA PRO A 68 1.72 -6.58 23.35
C PRO A 68 0.32 -6.16 22.89
N GLU A 69 -0.49 -5.67 23.84
CA GLU A 69 -1.89 -5.30 23.59
C GLU A 69 -2.04 -4.29 22.43
N SER A 70 -1.17 -3.28 22.39
CA SER A 70 -1.17 -2.28 21.31
C SER A 70 -0.95 -2.90 19.92
N ARG A 71 -0.14 -3.96 19.85
CA ARG A 71 0.15 -4.69 18.63
C ARG A 71 -1.01 -5.61 18.26
N TYR A 72 -1.63 -6.27 19.24
CA TYR A 72 -2.83 -7.07 19.05
C TYR A 72 -3.98 -6.24 18.47
N GLU A 73 -4.26 -5.08 19.06
CA GLU A 73 -5.31 -4.17 18.59
C GLU A 73 -4.98 -3.51 17.24
N HIS A 74 -3.69 -3.36 16.91
CA HIS A 74 -3.29 -3.00 15.55
C HIS A 74 -3.65 -4.11 14.55
N TYR A 75 -3.25 -5.36 14.81
CA TYR A 75 -3.56 -6.51 13.95
C TYR A 75 -5.06 -6.75 13.77
N LYS A 76 -5.84 -6.57 14.82
CA LYS A 76 -7.29 -6.69 14.79
C LYS A 76 -7.94 -5.66 13.87
N ARG A 77 -7.43 -4.42 13.82
CA ARG A 77 -7.95 -3.35 12.93
C ARG A 77 -7.60 -3.58 11.46
N ILE A 78 -6.43 -4.13 11.18
CA ILE A 78 -5.93 -4.32 9.81
C ILE A 78 -6.33 -5.66 9.19
N ALA A 79 -6.60 -6.70 10.00
CA ALA A 79 -7.02 -8.02 9.54
C ALA A 79 -8.10 -8.01 8.42
N PRO A 80 -9.21 -7.24 8.52
CA PRO A 80 -10.21 -7.21 7.45
C PRO A 80 -9.66 -6.69 6.11
N LEU A 81 -8.66 -5.80 6.14
CA LEU A 81 -8.02 -5.23 4.96
C LEU A 81 -7.12 -6.25 4.23
N LEU A 82 -6.76 -7.35 4.89
CA LEU A 82 -5.87 -8.39 4.34
C LEU A 82 -6.63 -9.60 3.77
N SER A 83 -7.96 -9.53 3.77
CA SER A 83 -8.83 -10.64 3.35
C SER A 83 -8.73 -10.97 1.86
N LYS A 84 -8.48 -9.95 1.01
CA LYS A 84 -8.35 -10.10 -0.44
C LYS A 84 -6.89 -9.96 -0.85
N GLN A 85 -6.27 -11.06 -1.29
CA GLN A 85 -4.86 -11.09 -1.70
C GLN A 85 -4.70 -11.57 -3.14
N LEU A 86 -3.84 -10.90 -3.90
CA LEU A 86 -3.48 -11.26 -5.28
C LEU A 86 -2.00 -10.98 -5.53
N GLU A 87 -1.35 -11.79 -6.37
CA GLU A 87 0.05 -11.56 -6.76
C GLU A 87 0.23 -10.25 -7.54
N ASP A 88 -0.72 -9.91 -8.40
CA ASP A 88 -0.74 -8.63 -9.14
C ASP A 88 -1.45 -7.53 -8.30
N CYS A 89 -0.82 -7.18 -7.17
CA CYS A 89 -1.31 -6.22 -6.16
C CYS A 89 -0.74 -4.79 -6.33
N LEU A 90 0.00 -4.51 -7.41
CA LEU A 90 0.82 -3.30 -7.56
C LEU A 90 -0.03 -2.04 -7.82
N SER A 91 -0.59 -1.51 -6.74
CA SER A 91 -1.53 -0.40 -6.73
C SER A 91 -1.22 0.61 -5.63
N LEU A 92 -1.65 1.85 -5.84
CA LEU A 92 -1.45 2.97 -4.93
C LEU A 92 -2.77 3.51 -4.42
N ASN A 93 -2.72 4.02 -3.19
CA ASN A 93 -3.75 4.88 -2.62
C ASN A 93 -3.17 6.29 -2.49
N LEU A 94 -3.80 7.25 -3.14
CA LEU A 94 -3.37 8.64 -3.18
C LEU A 94 -4.31 9.52 -2.36
N TYR A 95 -3.73 10.33 -1.47
CA TYR A 95 -4.44 11.24 -0.59
C TYR A 95 -3.97 12.67 -0.88
N VAL A 96 -4.86 13.50 -1.44
CA VAL A 96 -4.56 14.87 -1.84
C VAL A 96 -5.31 15.85 -0.93
N PRO A 97 -4.61 16.67 -0.13
CA PRO A 97 -5.28 17.67 0.70
C PRO A 97 -5.94 18.73 -0.18
N ARG A 98 -7.21 19.04 0.08
CA ARG A 98 -7.89 20.12 -0.65
C ARG A 98 -7.29 21.44 -0.21
N GLN A 99 -6.56 22.10 -1.10
CA GLN A 99 -6.06 23.45 -0.82
C GLN A 99 -7.21 24.46 -0.84
N ALA A 100 -7.15 25.44 0.07
CA ALA A 100 -7.81 26.72 -0.17
C ALA A 100 -6.97 27.44 -1.23
N ALA A 101 -7.59 27.86 -2.32
CA ALA A 101 -6.93 28.47 -3.47
C ALA A 101 -5.98 29.61 -3.05
N HIS A 102 -4.66 29.34 -3.01
CA HIS A 102 -3.63 30.39 -3.02
C HIS A 102 -2.26 29.81 -3.42
N ASN A 103 -1.94 29.92 -4.72
CA ASN A 103 -0.60 29.97 -5.31
C ASN A 103 0.48 28.93 -4.93
N SER A 104 0.11 27.75 -4.42
CA SER A 104 1.09 26.71 -4.07
C SER A 104 1.16 25.65 -5.17
N ILE A 105 2.14 25.82 -6.08
CA ILE A 105 2.41 24.91 -7.22
C ILE A 105 2.87 23.52 -6.75
N HIS A 106 3.37 23.39 -5.52
CA HIS A 106 3.79 22.12 -4.93
C HIS A 106 2.89 21.70 -3.77
N ILE A 107 2.17 20.59 -3.96
CA ILE A 107 1.31 19.98 -2.93
C ILE A 107 2.08 18.81 -2.30
N PRO A 108 2.24 18.76 -0.97
CA PRO A 108 2.77 17.56 -0.33
C PRO A 108 1.78 16.41 -0.52
N MET A 109 2.21 15.36 -1.22
CA MET A 109 1.42 14.15 -1.44
C MET A 109 1.94 13.05 -0.53
N SER A 110 1.03 12.32 0.13
CA SER A 110 1.38 11.09 0.85
C SER A 110 1.03 9.88 0.00
N PHE A 111 2.02 9.01 -0.17
CA PHE A 111 1.82 7.69 -0.77
C PHE A 111 1.73 6.68 0.37
N GLN A 112 0.58 6.03 0.51
CA GLN A 112 0.46 4.91 1.45
C GLN A 112 0.81 3.62 0.73
N TRP A 113 2.02 3.14 0.98
CA TRP A 113 2.42 1.78 0.63
C TRP A 113 1.93 0.84 1.73
N PHE A 114 1.16 -0.18 1.38
CA PHE A 114 0.91 -1.31 2.28
C PHE A 114 2.02 -2.33 2.07
N GLN A 115 3.16 -2.14 2.73
CA GLN A 115 4.14 -3.20 2.88
C GLN A 115 3.82 -4.04 4.12
N ASN A 116 3.82 -5.37 3.90
CA ASN A 116 3.78 -6.49 4.83
C ASN A 116 3.62 -6.21 6.33
N LEU A 117 2.59 -6.79 6.93
CA LEU A 117 2.49 -6.89 8.39
C LEU A 117 3.28 -8.06 8.96
N THR A 118 3.63 -9.03 8.10
CA THR A 118 4.66 -10.01 8.38
C THR A 118 5.88 -9.66 7.56
N SER A 119 6.70 -8.72 8.06
CA SER A 119 8.13 -8.85 7.81
C SER A 119 8.53 -10.18 8.44
N SER A 120 8.45 -11.26 7.67
CA SER A 120 9.35 -12.37 7.93
C SER A 120 10.74 -11.75 7.78
N GLU A 121 11.41 -11.58 8.91
CA GLU A 121 12.85 -11.79 8.93
C GLU A 121 13.16 -12.94 7.95
N ASP A 122 14.14 -12.73 7.07
CA ASP A 122 14.76 -13.75 6.19
C ASP A 122 14.54 -13.67 4.66
N TYR A 123 14.50 -12.45 4.10
CA TYR A 123 15.10 -12.20 2.77
C TYR A 123 15.96 -10.93 2.85
N GLY A 124 17.21 -11.07 3.30
CA GLY A 124 18.12 -9.91 3.34
C GLY A 124 19.33 -9.97 4.25
N LYS A 125 19.64 -11.11 4.88
CA LYS A 125 20.97 -11.32 5.48
C LYS A 125 22.00 -11.78 4.43
N HIS A 126 21.99 -11.13 3.26
CA HIS A 126 23.12 -11.17 2.35
C HIS A 126 23.80 -9.81 2.38
N ARG A 127 25.06 -9.86 2.82
CA ARG A 127 26.01 -8.77 2.99
C ARG A 127 25.87 -7.71 1.89
N ILE A 128 25.58 -6.49 2.31
CA ILE A 128 25.82 -5.26 1.55
C ILE A 128 27.33 -5.10 1.44
N ASN A 129 28.00 -5.85 0.56
CA ASN A 129 29.42 -5.66 0.25
C ASN A 129 29.88 -6.16 -1.13
N GLU A 130 28.96 -6.53 -2.03
CA GLU A 130 29.26 -6.75 -3.45
C GLU A 130 27.99 -6.28 -4.18
N ILE A 131 27.92 -5.09 -4.77
CA ILE A 131 28.36 -4.80 -6.13
C ILE A 131 28.65 -3.29 -6.18
N ILE A 132 29.90 -2.92 -5.93
CA ILE A 132 30.53 -1.82 -6.65
C ILE A 132 31.31 -2.50 -7.77
N SER A 133 30.88 -2.31 -9.02
CA SER A 133 31.81 -2.11 -10.13
C SER A 133 31.10 -1.53 -11.34
N PRO A 134 31.83 -0.74 -12.15
CA PRO A 134 31.31 0.37 -12.93
C PRO A 134 31.08 -0.01 -14.39
N VAL A 135 30.05 0.57 -15.00
CA VAL A 135 30.06 1.07 -16.40
C VAL A 135 29.15 2.28 -16.46
#